data_AF-A0A6P1KI71-F1
#
_entry.id   AF-A0A6P1KI71-F1
#
_cell.length_a   1.000
_cell.length_b   1.000
_cell.length_c   1.000
_cell.angle_alpha   90.00
_cell.angle_beta   90.00
_cell.angle_gamma   90.00
#
_symmetry.space_group_name_H-M   'P 1'
#
loop_
_entity.id
_entity.type
_entity.pdbx_description
1 polymer ?
#
loop_
_entity_poly.entity_id
_entity_poly.type
_entity_poly.pdbx_seq_one_letter_code
_entity_poly.pdbx_strand_id
1 'polypeptide(L)'
;MKNLFKIAVVSSGLLLGVNSLAGVGQFEDETTTCYVLKNHKLVKKTVCTYEGSSGGAASGYAVFEATFYVKGYGKIDIVDNWFAEDDGKGGWKNEQSTTTIDGEKALQRNRDAKTLNILTDKEVEKRSTAYSKLLQKSNGKTMPLEDWLTCYTNKKATNELCYIDNTPR
;
A
#
# COMPACT_ATOMS: atom_id res chain seq x y z
N MET A 1 50.62 -37.64 25.38
CA MET A 1 50.06 -37.07 26.63
C MET A 1 48.56 -37.00 26.49
N LYS A 2 47.83 -37.59 27.43
CA LYS A 2 46.37 -37.52 27.56
C LYS A 2 45.94 -36.17 28.13
N ASN A 3 44.66 -35.83 27.94
CA ASN A 3 43.83 -34.84 28.66
C ASN A 3 43.92 -33.37 28.20
N LEU A 4 42.86 -32.54 28.17
CA LEU A 4 41.41 -32.63 28.39
C LEU A 4 40.82 -31.27 27.88
N PHE A 5 39.62 -31.30 27.28
CA PHE A 5 38.51 -30.34 27.43
C PHE A 5 38.57 -28.90 26.87
N LYS A 6 37.73 -28.70 25.82
CA LYS A 6 36.68 -27.67 25.65
C LYS A 6 36.95 -26.25 26.15
N ILE A 7 37.10 -25.32 25.21
CA ILE A 7 36.50 -23.98 25.30
C ILE A 7 35.79 -23.70 23.97
N ALA A 8 34.48 -23.90 23.96
CA ALA A 8 33.59 -23.13 23.12
C ALA A 8 33.24 -21.86 23.92
N VAL A 9 33.12 -20.71 23.26
CA VAL A 9 32.10 -19.67 23.51
C VAL A 9 32.40 -18.52 22.54
N VAL A 10 31.66 -18.53 21.43
CA VAL A 10 30.55 -17.61 21.11
C VAL A 10 31.04 -16.53 20.16
N SER A 11 30.91 -16.87 18.88
CA SER A 11 30.62 -15.95 17.80
C SER A 11 29.56 -14.94 18.24
N SER A 12 29.98 -13.71 18.54
CA SER A 12 29.10 -12.55 18.63
C SER A 12 28.60 -12.21 17.24
N GLY A 13 27.73 -13.07 16.70
CA GLY A 13 26.84 -12.70 15.62
C GLY A 13 25.95 -11.59 16.16
N LEU A 14 26.19 -10.37 15.70
CA LEU A 14 25.21 -9.30 15.72
C LEU A 14 23.99 -9.81 14.94
N LEU A 15 23.10 -10.50 15.65
CA LEU A 15 21.72 -10.69 15.24
C LEU A 15 21.13 -9.29 15.23
N LEU A 16 21.27 -8.61 14.09
CA LEU A 16 20.35 -7.56 13.69
C LEU A 16 18.99 -8.23 13.60
N GLY A 17 18.29 -8.26 14.73
CA GLY A 17 16.90 -8.66 14.79
C GLY A 17 16.14 -7.73 13.87
N VAL A 18 15.86 -8.18 12.65
CA VAL A 18 14.73 -7.69 11.89
C VAL A 18 13.51 -7.96 12.75
N ASN A 19 13.03 -6.94 13.45
CA ASN A 19 11.70 -6.94 14.02
C ASN A 19 10.75 -6.99 12.81
N SER A 20 10.48 -8.19 12.31
CA SER A 20 9.40 -8.41 11.36
C SER A 20 8.12 -8.00 12.08
N LEU A 21 7.59 -6.83 11.77
CA LEU A 21 6.23 -6.46 12.15
C LEU A 21 5.33 -7.50 11.48
N ALA A 22 4.78 -8.42 12.27
CA ALA A 22 3.85 -9.44 11.79
C ALA A 22 2.66 -8.71 11.15
N GLY A 23 2.64 -8.65 9.82
CA GLY A 23 1.60 -7.95 9.06
C GLY A 23 2.10 -6.90 8.07
N VAL A 24 3.40 -6.57 8.01
CA VAL A 24 3.97 -5.69 6.97
C VAL A 24 4.81 -6.50 5.99
N GLY A 25 4.39 -6.52 4.73
CA GLY A 25 5.14 -7.06 3.61
C GLY A 25 5.94 -5.98 2.90
N GLN A 26 7.14 -6.33 2.46
CA GLN A 26 7.91 -5.51 1.53
C GLN A 26 7.72 -6.04 0.12
N PHE A 27 7.66 -5.13 -0.84
CA PHE A 27 7.59 -5.46 -2.26
C PHE A 27 8.63 -4.63 -3.02
N GLU A 28 9.27 -5.27 -3.98
CA GLU A 28 10.35 -4.72 -4.80
C GLU A 28 10.04 -5.00 -6.27
N ASP A 29 10.33 -4.02 -7.13
CA ASP A 29 10.16 -4.13 -8.59
C ASP A 29 8.76 -4.57 -9.07
N GLU A 30 7.71 -4.31 -8.28
CA GLU A 30 6.34 -4.63 -8.65
C GLU A 30 5.87 -3.74 -9.80
N THR A 31 4.93 -4.23 -10.62
CA THR A 31 4.41 -3.48 -11.77
C THR A 31 2.91 -3.25 -11.70
N THR A 32 2.48 -2.04 -12.08
CA THR A 32 1.07 -1.72 -12.27
C THR A 32 0.89 -0.72 -13.41
N THR A 33 -0.37 -0.43 -13.76
CA THR A 33 -0.69 0.65 -14.69
C THR A 33 -0.93 1.93 -13.90
N CYS A 34 -0.04 2.90 -14.07
CA CYS A 34 -0.21 4.24 -13.54
C CYS A 34 -0.99 5.14 -14.52
N TYR A 35 -1.88 5.95 -13.96
CA TYR A 35 -2.64 6.98 -14.63
C TYR A 35 -2.31 8.32 -13.98
N VAL A 36 -1.66 9.20 -14.73
CA VAL A 36 -1.38 10.57 -14.29
C VAL A 36 -2.49 11.46 -14.81
N LEU A 37 -3.25 12.05 -13.90
CA LEU A 37 -4.33 12.97 -14.19
C LEU A 37 -3.90 14.40 -13.84
N LYS A 38 -4.31 15.37 -14.66
CA LYS A 38 -4.18 16.80 -14.39
C LYS A 38 -5.53 17.46 -14.54
N ASN A 39 -5.99 18.16 -13.49
CA ASN A 39 -7.32 18.76 -13.45
C ASN A 39 -8.42 17.74 -13.84
N HIS A 40 -8.36 16.55 -13.26
CA HIS A 40 -9.27 15.41 -13.53
C HIS A 40 -9.25 14.84 -14.96
N LYS A 41 -8.29 15.25 -15.80
CA LYS A 41 -8.12 14.71 -17.16
C LYS A 41 -6.89 13.83 -17.25
N LEU A 42 -7.01 12.68 -17.94
CA LEU A 42 -5.88 11.80 -18.19
C LEU A 42 -4.84 12.51 -19.05
N VAL A 43 -3.61 12.64 -18.52
CA VAL A 43 -2.46 13.14 -19.26
C VAL A 43 -1.57 11.98 -19.70
N LYS A 44 -1.49 10.93 -18.88
CA LYS A 44 -0.63 9.78 -19.16
C LYS A 44 -1.19 8.50 -18.59
N LYS A 45 -1.11 7.43 -19.37
CA LYS A 45 -1.35 6.05 -18.95
C LYS A 45 -0.13 5.23 -19.33
N THR A 46 0.54 4.63 -18.35
CA THR A 46 1.77 3.89 -18.60
C THR A 46 1.99 2.82 -17.55
N VAL A 47 2.74 1.77 -17.90
CA VAL A 47 3.22 0.81 -16.91
C VAL A 47 4.27 1.53 -16.05
N CYS A 48 4.15 1.39 -14.74
CA CYS A 48 5.08 1.91 -13.76
C CYS A 48 5.57 0.76 -12.88
N THR A 49 6.81 0.87 -12.42
CA THR A 49 7.32 0.02 -11.35
C THR A 49 7.10 0.71 -10.01
N TYR A 50 6.96 -0.07 -8.94
CA TYR A 50 6.87 0.47 -7.59
C TYR A 50 7.47 -0.49 -6.57
N GLU A 51 7.99 0.08 -5.50
CA GLU A 51 8.61 -0.63 -4.38
C GLU A 51 8.18 0.03 -3.08
N GLY A 52 8.22 -0.71 -1.98
CA GLY A 52 7.83 -0.19 -0.68
C GLY A 52 7.33 -1.25 0.28
N SER A 53 6.44 -0.82 1.16
CA SER A 53 5.85 -1.66 2.19
C SER A 53 4.36 -1.43 2.32
N SER A 54 3.62 -2.53 2.47
CA SER A 54 2.19 -2.50 2.74
C SER A 54 1.88 -3.50 3.83
N GLY A 55 0.93 -3.17 4.68
CA GLY A 55 0.60 -4.05 5.77
C GLY A 55 -0.46 -3.53 6.69
N GLY A 56 -0.89 -4.39 7.58
CA GLY A 56 -1.79 -4.02 8.64
C GLY A 56 -1.80 -5.03 9.77
N ALA A 57 -2.21 -4.55 10.93
CA ALA A 57 -2.42 -5.38 12.10
C ALA A 57 -3.84 -5.16 12.62
N ALA A 58 -4.44 -6.25 13.11
CA ALA A 58 -5.73 -6.20 13.80
C ALA A 58 -5.70 -5.31 15.06
N SER A 59 -4.53 -4.89 15.51
CA SER A 59 -4.33 -3.97 16.63
C SER A 59 -4.49 -2.48 16.27
N GLY A 60 -5.08 -2.14 15.12
CA GLY A 60 -5.35 -0.76 14.73
C GLY A 60 -4.21 -0.09 13.99
N TYR A 61 -3.60 -0.79 13.02
CA TYR A 61 -2.55 -0.21 12.20
C TYR A 61 -2.70 -0.67 10.75
N ALA A 62 -2.54 0.25 9.82
CA ALA A 62 -2.44 -0.02 8.39
C ALA A 62 -1.39 0.93 7.77
N VAL A 63 -0.55 0.40 6.90
CA VAL A 63 0.45 1.16 6.16
C VAL A 63 0.42 0.85 4.70
N PHE A 64 0.65 1.89 3.92
CA PHE A 64 1.04 1.80 2.53
C PHE A 64 2.04 2.91 2.26
N GLU A 65 3.30 2.52 2.12
CA GLU A 65 4.39 3.42 1.77
C GLU A 65 5.02 2.89 0.50
N ALA A 66 4.93 3.65 -0.59
CA ALA A 66 5.36 3.19 -1.90
C ALA A 66 6.03 4.31 -2.70
N THR A 67 7.13 3.97 -3.35
CA THR A 67 7.78 4.79 -4.35
C THR A 67 7.40 4.26 -5.74
N PHE A 68 6.74 5.09 -6.55
CA PHE A 68 6.38 4.80 -7.94
C PHE A 68 7.37 5.42 -8.91
N TYR A 69 7.84 4.64 -9.88
CA TYR A 69 8.69 5.10 -10.98
C TYR A 69 7.87 5.19 -12.27
N VAL A 70 7.42 6.39 -12.59
CA VAL A 70 6.56 6.66 -13.74
C VAL A 70 7.40 7.19 -14.90
N LYS A 71 7.59 6.37 -15.95
CA LYS A 71 8.41 6.73 -17.11
C LYS A 71 8.01 8.09 -17.68
N GLY A 72 8.93 9.06 -17.71
CA GLY A 72 8.69 10.40 -18.24
C GLY A 72 7.76 11.27 -17.39
N TYR A 73 7.61 10.95 -16.10
CA TYR A 73 7.04 11.84 -15.08
C TYR A 73 7.96 11.90 -13.85
N GLY A 74 8.67 10.81 -13.56
CA GLY A 74 9.68 10.74 -12.52
C GLY A 74 9.29 9.79 -11.40
N LYS A 75 9.97 9.95 -10.27
CA LYS A 75 9.68 9.28 -9.02
C LYS A 75 8.52 10.01 -8.32
N ILE A 76 7.58 9.24 -7.76
CA ILE A 76 6.46 9.76 -6.94
C ILE A 76 6.40 8.94 -5.65
N ASP A 77 6.48 9.60 -4.51
CA ASP A 77 6.37 8.94 -3.20
C ASP A 77 4.95 9.05 -2.66
N ILE A 78 4.38 7.95 -2.21
CA ILE A 78 3.09 7.88 -1.53
C ILE A 78 3.29 7.34 -0.12
N VAL A 79 2.68 8.02 0.85
CA VAL A 79 2.53 7.52 2.22
C VAL A 79 1.05 7.59 2.55
N ASP A 80 0.46 6.46 2.93
CA ASP A 80 -0.93 6.34 3.34
C ASP A 80 -1.05 5.39 4.52
N ASN A 81 -0.93 5.99 5.71
CA ASN A 81 -0.86 5.26 6.97
C ASN A 81 -2.08 5.61 7.83
N TRP A 82 -2.61 4.61 8.50
CA TRP A 82 -3.65 4.76 9.51
C TRP A 82 -3.24 4.05 10.79
N PHE A 83 -3.47 4.71 11.91
CA PHE A 83 -3.24 4.18 13.25
C PHE A 83 -4.44 4.50 14.13
N ALA A 84 -4.82 3.55 14.96
CA ALA A 84 -5.81 3.71 16.00
C ALA A 84 -5.49 2.79 17.19
N GLU A 85 -6.02 3.14 18.34
CA GLU A 85 -6.01 2.27 19.52
C GLU A 85 -7.37 1.59 19.68
N ASP A 86 -7.39 0.33 20.09
CA ASP A 86 -8.61 -0.36 20.51
C ASP A 86 -9.18 0.34 21.76
N ASP A 87 -10.48 0.65 21.74
CA ASP A 87 -11.18 1.29 22.85
C ASP A 87 -11.65 0.29 23.94
N GLY A 88 -11.47 -1.01 23.72
CA GLY A 88 -11.89 -2.11 24.60
C GLY A 88 -13.39 -2.41 24.57
N LYS A 89 -14.15 -1.77 23.66
CA LYS A 89 -15.60 -1.91 23.47
C LYS A 89 -15.96 -2.31 22.03
N GLY A 90 -14.97 -2.67 21.23
CA GLY A 90 -15.13 -3.01 19.82
C GLY A 90 -15.13 -1.79 18.90
N GLY A 91 -14.64 -0.64 19.37
CA GLY A 91 -14.40 0.56 18.60
C GLY A 91 -12.93 0.97 18.57
N TRP A 92 -12.67 2.08 17.88
CA TRP A 92 -11.34 2.68 17.75
C TRP A 92 -11.30 4.04 18.44
N LYS A 93 -10.14 4.42 18.98
CA LYS A 93 -9.86 5.75 19.54
C LYS A 93 -8.49 6.25 19.08
N ASN A 94 -8.22 7.54 19.28
CA ASN A 94 -6.96 8.19 18.92
C ASN A 94 -6.57 7.95 17.45
N GLU A 95 -7.56 7.95 16.55
CA GLU A 95 -7.34 7.72 15.13
C GLU A 95 -6.43 8.80 14.53
N GLN A 96 -5.38 8.37 13.85
CA GLN A 96 -4.43 9.19 13.14
C GLN A 96 -4.29 8.66 11.72
N SER A 97 -4.40 9.54 10.74
CA SER A 97 -4.12 9.21 9.35
C SER A 97 -3.10 10.17 8.76
N THR A 98 -2.17 9.61 7.99
CA THR A 98 -1.18 10.36 7.22
C THR A 98 -1.31 9.94 5.78
N THR A 99 -1.78 10.86 4.94
CA THR A 99 -1.85 10.65 3.48
C THR A 99 -1.07 11.75 2.79
N THR A 100 0.03 11.39 2.11
CA THR A 100 0.90 12.33 1.38
C THR A 100 1.28 11.80 0.01
N ILE A 101 1.55 12.74 -0.91
CA ILE A 101 2.20 12.50 -2.19
C ILE A 101 3.39 13.46 -2.31
N ASP A 102 4.59 12.93 -2.55
CA ASP A 102 5.85 13.67 -2.54
C ASP A 102 6.04 14.51 -1.27
N GLY A 103 5.63 13.96 -0.12
CA GLY A 103 5.68 14.63 1.19
C GLY A 103 4.65 15.75 1.40
N GLU A 104 3.85 16.10 0.38
CA GLU A 104 2.75 17.06 0.52
C GLU A 104 1.46 16.36 0.93
N LYS A 105 0.66 17.00 1.80
CA LYS A 105 -0.64 16.48 2.20
C LYS A 105 -1.52 16.19 0.98
N ALA A 106 -2.00 14.96 0.92
CA ALA A 106 -2.82 14.44 -0.18
C ALA A 106 -4.23 14.07 0.30
N LEU A 107 -5.09 13.82 -0.68
CA LEU A 107 -6.39 13.19 -0.52
C LEU A 107 -6.36 11.90 -1.33
N GLN A 108 -6.68 10.79 -0.68
CA GLN A 108 -6.99 9.54 -1.36
C GLN A 108 -8.43 9.61 -1.90
N ARG A 109 -8.66 9.08 -3.10
CA ARG A 109 -10.00 8.85 -3.66
C ARG A 109 -9.98 7.66 -4.61
N ASN A 110 -11.15 7.12 -4.88
CA ASN A 110 -11.29 6.04 -5.86
C ASN A 110 -11.96 6.54 -7.13
N ARG A 111 -11.53 6.00 -8.28
CA ARG A 111 -12.13 6.30 -9.59
C ARG A 111 -12.49 5.04 -10.34
N ASP A 112 -13.53 5.10 -11.15
CA ASP A 112 -13.82 4.04 -12.11
C ASP A 112 -12.68 3.93 -13.14
N ALA A 113 -12.12 2.73 -13.34
CA ALA A 113 -10.94 2.56 -14.21
C ALA A 113 -11.23 2.81 -15.69
N LYS A 114 -12.50 2.74 -16.11
CA LYS A 114 -12.94 2.94 -17.50
C LYS A 114 -13.29 4.39 -17.79
N THR A 115 -14.05 5.02 -16.89
CA THR A 115 -14.62 6.36 -17.09
C THR A 115 -13.83 7.46 -16.38
N LEU A 116 -12.97 7.11 -15.42
CA LEU A 116 -12.21 8.03 -14.56
C LEU A 116 -13.08 8.92 -13.67
N ASN A 117 -14.38 8.63 -13.59
CA ASN A 117 -15.29 9.31 -12.68
C ASN A 117 -14.93 8.96 -11.22
N ILE A 118 -15.05 9.94 -10.34
CA ILE A 118 -14.86 9.74 -8.89
C ILE A 118 -16.00 8.85 -8.39
N LEU A 119 -15.64 7.79 -7.67
CA LEU A 119 -16.59 6.88 -7.05
C LEU A 119 -17.03 7.42 -5.69
N THR A 120 -18.30 7.20 -5.36
CA THR A 120 -18.82 7.41 -4.01
C THR A 120 -18.39 6.28 -3.08
N ASP A 121 -18.39 6.53 -1.78
CA ASP A 121 -18.02 5.51 -0.77
C ASP A 121 -18.87 4.24 -0.90
N LYS A 122 -20.17 4.39 -1.19
CA LYS A 122 -21.09 3.27 -1.40
C LYS A 122 -20.73 2.43 -2.63
N GLU A 123 -20.26 3.07 -3.70
CA GLU A 123 -19.79 2.36 -4.89
C GLU A 123 -18.48 1.62 -4.61
N VAL A 124 -17.57 2.25 -3.87
CA VAL A 124 -16.30 1.63 -3.45
C VAL A 124 -16.56 0.42 -2.56
N GLU A 125 -17.44 0.54 -1.56
CA GLU A 125 -17.82 -0.55 -0.65
C GLU A 125 -18.41 -1.74 -1.43
N LYS A 126 -19.33 -1.45 -2.36
CA LYS A 126 -19.95 -2.48 -3.21
C LYS A 126 -18.91 -3.22 -4.06
N ARG A 127 -17.99 -2.49 -4.68
CA ARG A 127 -16.92 -3.05 -5.51
C ARG A 127 -15.93 -3.87 -4.67
N SER A 128 -15.50 -3.33 -3.52
CA SER A 128 -14.63 -4.01 -2.57
C SER A 128 -15.24 -5.32 -2.07
N THR A 129 -16.53 -5.31 -1.72
CA THR A 129 -17.26 -6.52 -1.31
C THR A 129 -17.32 -7.56 -2.42
N ALA A 130 -17.58 -7.14 -3.66
CA ALA A 130 -17.62 -8.05 -4.81
C ALA A 130 -16.22 -8.65 -5.08
N TYR A 131 -15.18 -7.83 -5.01
CA TYR A 131 -13.78 -8.24 -5.16
C TYR A 131 -13.37 -9.27 -4.10
N SER A 132 -13.64 -9.01 -2.82
CA SER A 132 -13.34 -9.95 -1.73
C SER A 132 -14.03 -11.31 -1.92
N LYS A 133 -15.27 -11.33 -2.44
CA LYS A 133 -15.97 -12.59 -2.76
C LYS A 133 -15.30 -13.35 -3.91
N LEU A 134 -14.77 -12.65 -4.91
CA LEU A 134 -14.04 -13.27 -6.01
C LEU A 134 -12.70 -13.85 -5.54
N LEU A 135 -11.97 -13.11 -4.70
CA LEU A 135 -10.72 -13.56 -4.09
C LEU A 135 -10.92 -14.83 -3.25
N GLN A 136 -11.97 -14.87 -2.43
CA GLN A 136 -12.33 -16.08 -1.66
C GLN A 136 -12.63 -17.27 -2.59
N LYS A 137 -13.35 -17.05 -3.70
CA LYS A 137 -13.65 -18.10 -4.67
C LYS A 137 -12.43 -18.59 -5.44
N SER A 138 -11.44 -17.72 -5.68
CA SER A 138 -10.20 -18.09 -6.37
C SER A 138 -9.18 -18.79 -5.46
N ASN A 139 -9.50 -18.96 -4.17
CA ASN A 139 -8.57 -19.45 -3.14
C ASN A 139 -7.23 -18.70 -3.15
N GLY A 140 -7.24 -17.41 -3.48
CA GLY A 140 -6.03 -16.58 -3.59
C GLY A 140 -5.09 -16.93 -4.76
N LYS A 141 -5.45 -17.87 -5.65
CA LYS A 141 -4.55 -18.34 -6.73
C LYS A 141 -4.51 -17.41 -7.94
N THR A 142 -5.55 -16.61 -8.14
CA THR A 142 -5.60 -15.60 -9.21
C THR A 142 -6.28 -14.38 -8.62
N MET A 143 -5.52 -13.30 -8.50
CA MET A 143 -6.10 -12.01 -8.12
C MET A 143 -6.84 -11.46 -9.34
N PRO A 144 -8.17 -11.25 -9.27
CA PRO A 144 -8.84 -10.46 -10.29
C PRO A 144 -8.23 -9.04 -10.28
N LEU A 145 -8.15 -8.38 -11.43
CA LEU A 145 -7.78 -6.96 -11.43
C LEU A 145 -8.94 -6.14 -10.87
N GLU A 146 -8.65 -5.16 -10.02
CA GLU A 146 -9.65 -4.18 -9.60
C GLU A 146 -10.16 -3.41 -10.84
N ASP A 147 -11.46 -3.12 -10.86
CA ASP A 147 -12.09 -2.30 -11.92
C ASP A 147 -12.16 -0.80 -11.56
N TRP A 148 -11.47 -0.43 -10.48
CA TRP A 148 -11.31 0.94 -10.02
C TRP A 148 -9.83 1.28 -9.82
N LEU A 149 -9.55 2.57 -9.63
CA LEU A 149 -8.23 3.12 -9.39
C LEU A 149 -8.19 3.74 -8.01
N THR A 150 -7.14 3.47 -7.25
CA THR A 150 -6.78 4.26 -6.07
C THR A 150 -5.96 5.45 -6.52
N CYS A 151 -6.36 6.64 -6.10
CA CYS A 151 -5.79 7.90 -6.55
C CYS A 151 -5.35 8.77 -5.39
N TYR A 152 -4.17 9.36 -5.50
CA TYR A 152 -3.63 10.34 -4.55
C TYR A 152 -3.49 11.68 -5.25
N THR A 153 -4.05 12.73 -4.64
CA THR A 153 -3.99 14.09 -5.17
C THR A 153 -3.60 15.09 -4.09
N ASN A 154 -2.65 15.97 -4.37
CA ASN A 154 -2.30 17.05 -3.47
C ASN A 154 -3.35 18.19 -3.53
N LYS A 155 -3.41 19.03 -2.50
CA LYS A 155 -4.31 20.21 -2.45
C LYS A 155 -4.11 21.19 -3.61
N LYS A 156 -2.97 21.14 -4.29
CA LYS A 156 -2.70 21.93 -5.50
C LYS A 156 -3.44 21.40 -6.73
N ALA A 157 -4.11 20.25 -6.66
CA ALA A 157 -5.06 19.66 -7.62
C ALA A 157 -4.60 19.56 -9.09
N THR A 158 -3.32 19.84 -9.35
CA THR A 158 -2.78 19.90 -10.70
C THR A 158 -2.28 18.55 -11.16
N ASN A 159 -1.95 17.65 -10.24
CA ASN A 159 -1.46 16.32 -10.55
C ASN A 159 -2.08 15.30 -9.59
N GLU A 160 -2.55 14.20 -10.13
CA GLU A 160 -3.12 13.07 -9.41
C GLU A 160 -2.48 11.81 -9.99
N LEU A 161 -1.85 11.02 -9.11
CA LEU A 161 -1.38 9.69 -9.46
C LEU A 161 -2.45 8.70 -9.07
N CYS A 162 -2.94 7.95 -10.06
CA CYS A 162 -3.87 6.85 -9.87
C CYS A 162 -3.22 5.54 -10.32
N TYR A 163 -3.54 4.44 -9.66
CA TYR A 163 -3.09 3.10 -10.06
C TYR A 163 -4.16 2.06 -9.72
N ILE A 164 -4.04 0.88 -10.35
CA ILE A 164 -4.80 -0.31 -9.95
C ILE A 164 -4.03 -0.95 -8.80
N ASP A 165 -4.65 -1.09 -7.63
CA ASP A 165 -4.06 -1.78 -6.49
C ASP A 165 -3.93 -3.27 -6.83
N ASN A 166 -2.70 -3.69 -7.10
CA ASN A 166 -2.35 -5.09 -7.30
C ASN A 166 -1.43 -5.58 -6.18
N THR A 167 -1.34 -4.84 -5.06
CA THR A 167 -0.40 -5.16 -4.00
C THR A 167 -0.78 -6.53 -3.41
N PRO A 168 0.14 -7.52 -3.38
CA PRO A 168 -0.13 -8.79 -2.72
C PRO A 168 -0.47 -8.52 -1.25
N ARG A 169 -1.63 -8.99 -0.80
CA ARG A 169 -2.08 -8.89 0.60
C ARG A 169 -2.01 -10.24 1.30
#